data_AF-A0A7J2R8Y4-F1
#
_entry.id   AF-A0A7J2R8Y4-F1
#
_cell.length_a   1.000
_cell.length_b   1.000
_cell.length_c   1.000
_cell.angle_alpha   90.00
_cell.angle_beta   90.00
_cell.angle_gamma   90.00
#
_symmetry.space_group_name_H-M   'P 1'
#
loop_
_entity.id
_entity.type
_entity.pdbx_description
1 polymer ?
#
loop_
_entity_poly.entity_id
_entity_poly.type
_entity_poly.pdbx_seq_one_letter_code
_entity_poly.pdbx_strand_id
1 'polypeptide(L)'
;MQNSSIPEKIKNSVINSNQFITSDDLAQEFNIKKRTALNYLSRLEREGKLTRIGRDGYINSQKTKLKLEIDPEIERIHNFIKDSSPYLDFKIWSIFNLKNFFHNIPIKNYIFIETKELFELKSIKDRLFEQNFESLINPKLTDFEEVFYRKEIPIFLFKRKNQYGIVKIKEIETAISERCVLDLYYYVTRRHLNFPIDELKDIMTNMIQTGEFNFSFAMRYARIRNIEFEILLIFLKLKENLPNYIPSKFLNKHLP
;
A
#
# COMPACT_ATOMS: atom_id res chain seq x y z
N MET A 1 -11.73 -0.61 36.77
CA MET A 1 -10.65 0.36 36.41
C MET A 1 -11.32 1.59 35.84
N GLN A 2 -11.02 2.78 36.36
CA GLN A 2 -11.78 4.02 36.13
C GLN A 2 -11.92 4.37 34.65
N ASN A 3 -13.17 4.49 34.20
CA ASN A 3 -13.58 5.12 32.96
C ASN A 3 -13.30 6.63 33.05
N SER A 4 -12.04 7.06 32.95
CA SER A 4 -11.78 8.49 32.69
C SER A 4 -12.16 8.76 31.24
N SER A 5 -13.20 9.55 30.99
CA SER A 5 -13.54 9.97 29.62
C SER A 5 -12.39 10.78 29.02
N ILE A 6 -12.26 10.76 27.69
CA ILE A 6 -11.27 11.60 27.01
C ILE A 6 -11.74 13.06 27.16
N PRO A 7 -10.89 13.99 27.65
CA PRO A 7 -11.30 15.38 27.76
C PRO A 7 -11.77 15.96 26.43
N GLU A 8 -12.92 16.63 26.42
CA GLU A 8 -13.53 17.17 25.17
C GLU A 8 -12.62 18.17 24.44
N LYS A 9 -11.78 18.92 25.16
CA LYS A 9 -10.76 19.79 24.54
C LYS A 9 -9.75 19.02 23.68
N ILE A 10 -9.29 17.86 24.17
CA ILE A 10 -8.36 16.98 23.45
C ILE A 10 -9.08 16.37 22.25
N LYS A 11 -10.30 15.89 22.45
CA LYS A 11 -11.13 15.29 21.40
C LYS A 11 -11.37 16.28 20.26
N ASN A 12 -11.71 17.54 20.57
CA ASN A 12 -11.95 18.58 19.57
C ASN A 12 -10.66 19.02 18.86
N SER A 13 -9.53 19.17 19.57
CA SER A 13 -8.25 19.49 18.92
C SER A 13 -7.87 18.41 17.90
N VAL A 14 -8.00 17.14 18.29
CA VAL A 14 -7.63 16.00 17.46
C VAL A 14 -8.59 15.78 16.28
N ILE A 15 -9.90 15.94 16.49
CA ILE A 15 -10.92 15.76 15.44
C ILE A 15 -10.94 16.95 14.47
N ASN A 16 -10.60 18.17 14.90
CA ASN A 16 -10.56 19.33 14.01
C ASN A 16 -9.19 19.48 13.32
N SER A 17 -8.20 18.70 13.73
CA SER A 17 -6.89 18.70 13.09
C SER A 17 -6.92 17.94 11.77
N ASN A 18 -6.44 18.59 10.72
CA ASN A 18 -6.10 17.95 9.44
C ASN A 18 -4.66 17.41 9.41
N GLN A 19 -3.98 17.45 10.56
CA GLN A 19 -2.56 17.11 10.66
C GLN A 19 -2.37 15.72 11.25
N PHE A 20 -1.21 15.17 10.97
CA PHE A 20 -0.69 14.02 11.69
C PHE A 20 -0.46 14.36 13.17
N ILE A 21 -0.89 13.47 14.06
CA ILE A 21 -0.77 13.62 15.51
C ILE A 21 -0.05 12.41 16.10
N THR A 22 1.00 12.66 16.88
CA THR A 22 1.67 11.66 17.72
C THR A 22 1.28 11.81 19.18
N SER A 23 1.59 10.79 20.00
CA SER A 23 1.47 10.95 21.44
C SER A 23 2.43 11.97 22.02
N ASP A 24 3.54 12.30 21.35
CA ASP A 24 4.46 13.38 21.77
C ASP A 24 3.83 14.75 21.53
N ASP A 25 3.24 14.98 20.35
CA ASP A 25 2.57 16.26 20.02
C ASP A 25 1.46 16.55 21.01
N LEU A 26 0.61 15.55 21.28
CA LEU A 26 -0.51 15.68 22.20
C LEU A 26 -0.05 15.83 23.67
N ALA A 27 1.04 15.16 24.06
CA ALA A 27 1.63 15.30 25.38
C ALA A 27 2.15 16.72 25.62
N GLN A 28 2.78 17.31 24.61
CA GLN A 28 3.31 18.66 24.66
C GLN A 28 2.19 19.71 24.65
N GLU A 29 1.22 19.59 23.75
CA GLU A 29 0.11 20.55 23.60
C GLU A 29 -0.76 20.63 24.87
N PHE A 30 -1.06 19.49 25.50
CA PHE A 30 -1.95 19.42 26.65
C PHE A 30 -1.25 19.24 27.99
N ASN A 31 0.10 19.27 28.01
CA ASN A 31 0.92 19.03 29.20
C ASN A 31 0.52 17.74 29.97
N ILE A 32 0.39 16.64 29.23
CA ILE A 32 0.04 15.32 29.78
C ILE A 32 1.16 14.30 29.57
N LYS A 33 1.17 13.22 30.36
CA LYS A 33 2.13 12.13 30.16
C LYS A 33 1.92 11.48 28.79
N LYS A 34 3.00 11.19 28.06
CA LYS A 34 2.99 10.47 26.77
C LYS A 34 2.15 9.20 26.79
N ARG A 35 2.22 8.41 27.86
CA ARG A 35 1.40 7.19 28.02
C ARG A 35 -0.10 7.50 28.03
N THR A 36 -0.50 8.60 28.65
CA THR A 36 -1.90 9.06 28.68
C THR A 36 -2.33 9.54 27.30
N ALA A 37 -1.49 10.33 26.61
CA ALA A 37 -1.72 10.76 25.25
C ALA A 37 -1.90 9.57 24.29
N LEU A 38 -1.02 8.57 24.36
CA LEU A 38 -1.10 7.35 23.56
C LEU A 38 -2.42 6.60 23.83
N ASN A 39 -2.81 6.46 25.10
CA ASN A 39 -4.08 5.82 25.48
C ASN A 39 -5.30 6.57 24.93
N TYR A 40 -5.28 7.91 24.90
CA TYR A 40 -6.36 8.71 24.32
C TYR A 40 -6.44 8.53 22.81
N LEU A 41 -5.31 8.62 22.09
CA LEU A 41 -5.27 8.42 20.64
C LEU A 41 -5.72 7.00 20.25
N SER A 42 -5.29 5.95 20.97
CA SER A 42 -5.74 4.58 20.75
C SER A 42 -7.23 4.34 21.11
N ARG A 43 -7.84 5.19 21.94
CA ARG A 43 -9.30 5.15 22.18
C ARG A 43 -10.05 5.81 21.03
N LEU A 44 -9.63 7.01 20.62
CA LEU A 44 -10.23 7.73 19.49
C LEU A 44 -10.12 6.93 18.19
N GLU A 45 -9.02 6.18 17.99
CA GLU A 45 -8.89 5.23 16.88
C GLU A 45 -9.94 4.12 16.94
N ARG A 46 -10.12 3.49 18.10
CA ARG A 46 -11.13 2.43 18.29
C ARG A 46 -12.56 2.95 18.13
N GLU A 47 -12.79 4.22 18.47
CA GLU A 47 -14.06 4.92 18.25
C GLU A 47 -14.25 5.37 16.78
N GLY A 48 -13.31 5.06 15.89
CA GLY A 48 -13.37 5.40 14.47
C GLY A 48 -13.20 6.90 14.18
N LYS A 49 -12.72 7.69 15.14
CA LYS A 49 -12.44 9.12 14.98
C LYS A 49 -11.04 9.37 14.43
N LEU A 50 -10.12 8.42 14.60
CA LEU A 50 -8.75 8.50 14.07
C LEU A 50 -8.34 7.23 13.33
N THR A 51 -7.53 7.42 12.29
CA THR A 51 -6.90 6.36 11.53
C THR A 51 -5.44 6.32 11.95
N ARG A 52 -4.98 5.14 12.37
CA ARG A 52 -3.58 4.93 12.74
C ARG A 52 -2.75 4.72 11.48
N ILE A 53 -1.76 5.58 11.26
CA ILE A 53 -0.88 5.54 10.07
C ILE A 53 0.55 5.06 10.38
N GLY A 54 0.78 4.55 11.59
CA GLY A 54 2.05 3.96 11.99
C GLY A 54 2.19 3.75 13.50
N ARG A 55 3.37 3.34 13.96
CA ARG A 55 3.66 3.25 15.40
C ARG A 55 3.61 4.65 16.00
N ASP A 56 2.64 4.90 16.87
CA ASP A 56 2.46 6.20 17.56
C ASP A 56 2.19 7.36 16.57
N GLY A 57 1.22 7.19 15.68
CA GLY A 57 0.88 8.18 14.68
C GLY A 57 -0.54 8.02 14.16
N TYR A 58 -1.31 9.11 14.18
CA TYR A 58 -2.75 9.11 13.93
C TYR A 58 -3.12 10.31 13.04
N ILE A 59 -4.19 10.17 12.28
CA ILE A 59 -4.82 11.24 11.48
C ILE A 59 -6.33 11.16 11.65
N ASN A 60 -7.04 12.29 11.51
CA ASN A 60 -8.49 12.33 11.57
C ASN A 60 -9.15 11.38 10.53
N SER A 61 -10.06 10.51 11.00
CA SER A 61 -10.80 9.54 10.17
C SER A 61 -12.01 10.12 9.45
N GLN A 62 -12.33 11.41 9.57
CA GLN A 62 -13.47 12.00 8.86
C GLN A 62 -13.33 11.99 7.33
N LYS A 63 -12.15 11.63 6.79
CA LYS A 63 -12.04 11.15 5.41
C LYS A 63 -12.42 9.67 5.37
N THR A 64 -13.48 9.37 4.62
CA THR A 64 -14.05 8.03 4.43
C THR A 64 -12.94 7.01 4.21
N LYS A 65 -12.81 6.01 5.10
CA LYS A 65 -11.88 4.91 4.87
C LYS A 65 -12.21 4.29 3.52
N LEU A 66 -11.26 4.35 2.59
CA LEU A 66 -11.48 3.78 1.27
C LEU A 66 -11.62 2.26 1.42
N LYS A 67 -12.78 1.73 1.03
CA LYS A 67 -12.99 0.30 1.06
C LYS A 67 -12.12 -0.31 -0.03
N LEU A 68 -11.23 -1.22 0.36
CA LEU A 68 -10.50 -2.03 -0.61
C LEU A 68 -11.49 -2.89 -1.38
N GLU A 69 -11.47 -2.74 -2.70
CA GLU A 69 -12.28 -3.53 -3.62
C GLU A 69 -11.36 -4.45 -4.43
N ILE A 70 -11.88 -5.63 -4.76
CA ILE A 70 -11.18 -6.55 -5.65
C ILE A 70 -11.47 -6.14 -7.09
N ASP A 71 -10.42 -6.12 -7.90
CA ASP A 71 -10.50 -6.00 -9.35
C ASP A 71 -11.32 -7.17 -9.93
N PRO A 72 -12.40 -6.93 -10.68
CA PRO A 72 -13.19 -7.99 -11.28
C PRO A 72 -12.36 -8.98 -12.12
N GLU A 73 -11.32 -8.50 -12.80
CA GLU A 73 -10.43 -9.37 -13.59
C GLU A 73 -9.57 -10.26 -12.68
N ILE A 74 -9.12 -9.76 -11.54
CA ILE A 74 -8.45 -10.57 -10.52
C ILE A 74 -9.38 -11.64 -9.97
N GLU A 75 -10.63 -11.28 -9.64
CA GLU A 75 -11.63 -12.22 -9.13
C GLU A 75 -11.87 -13.34 -10.14
N ARG A 76 -12.00 -13.00 -11.42
CA ARG A 76 -12.13 -13.95 -12.53
C ARG A 76 -10.93 -14.89 -12.64
N ILE A 77 -9.71 -14.35 -12.69
CA ILE A 77 -8.47 -15.13 -12.81
C ILE A 77 -8.26 -16.01 -11.58
N HIS A 78 -8.49 -15.48 -10.38
CA HIS A 78 -8.36 -16.22 -9.14
C HIS A 78 -9.28 -17.43 -9.11
N ASN A 79 -10.56 -17.23 -9.37
CA ASN A 79 -11.55 -18.30 -9.32
C ASN A 79 -11.23 -19.38 -10.35
N PHE A 80 -10.86 -19.00 -11.57
CA PHE A 80 -10.44 -19.96 -12.58
C PHE A 80 -9.23 -20.82 -12.15
N ILE A 81 -8.18 -20.20 -11.60
CA ILE A 81 -7.02 -20.94 -11.10
C ILE A 81 -7.43 -21.85 -9.94
N LYS A 82 -8.27 -21.37 -9.02
CA LYS A 82 -8.72 -22.14 -7.86
C LYS A 82 -9.67 -23.28 -8.20
N ASP A 83 -10.53 -23.13 -9.19
CA ASP A 83 -11.46 -24.18 -9.64
C ASP A 83 -10.69 -25.34 -10.27
N SER A 84 -9.67 -25.04 -11.08
CA SER A 84 -8.83 -26.04 -11.74
C SER A 84 -7.73 -26.61 -10.85
N SER A 85 -7.23 -25.84 -9.88
CA SER A 85 -6.09 -26.20 -9.03
C SER A 85 -6.24 -25.62 -7.61
N PRO A 86 -7.16 -26.16 -6.78
CA PRO A 86 -7.50 -25.59 -5.47
C PRO A 86 -6.32 -25.47 -4.50
N TYR A 87 -5.35 -26.38 -4.65
CA TYR A 87 -4.17 -26.52 -3.78
C TYR A 87 -3.09 -25.46 -4.00
N LEU A 88 -3.12 -24.71 -5.10
CA LEU A 88 -2.08 -23.71 -5.40
C LEU A 88 -2.15 -22.53 -4.42
N ASP A 89 -1.03 -22.21 -3.76
CA ASP A 89 -0.95 -21.06 -2.85
C ASP A 89 -0.37 -19.84 -3.58
N PHE A 90 -1.23 -18.90 -3.96
CA PHE A 90 -0.82 -17.71 -4.70
C PHE A 90 -1.50 -16.46 -4.19
N LYS A 91 -0.82 -15.33 -4.42
CA LYS A 91 -1.32 -13.99 -4.15
C LYS A 91 -1.47 -13.28 -5.47
N ILE A 92 -2.53 -12.51 -5.62
CA ILE A 92 -2.85 -11.82 -6.87
C ILE A 92 -3.24 -10.39 -6.57
N TRP A 93 -2.67 -9.45 -7.32
CA TRP A 93 -2.96 -8.02 -7.20
C TRP A 93 -2.78 -7.34 -8.55
N SER A 94 -3.32 -6.14 -8.71
CA SER A 94 -3.19 -5.34 -9.91
C SER A 94 -3.03 -3.87 -9.56
N ILE A 95 -2.72 -3.03 -10.54
CA ILE A 95 -2.69 -1.59 -10.30
C ILE A 95 -4.09 -1.03 -9.97
N PHE A 96 -5.18 -1.76 -10.24
CA PHE A 96 -6.53 -1.40 -9.80
C PHE A 96 -6.67 -1.33 -8.27
N ASN A 97 -5.80 -2.01 -7.51
CA ASN A 97 -5.74 -1.82 -6.05
C ASN A 97 -5.44 -0.36 -5.66
N LEU A 98 -4.90 0.44 -6.57
CA LEU A 98 -4.58 1.86 -6.40
C LEU A 98 -5.64 2.79 -7.02
N LYS A 99 -6.78 2.26 -7.50
CA LYS A 99 -7.73 3.01 -8.33
C LYS A 99 -8.24 4.33 -7.74
N ASN A 100 -8.42 4.36 -6.42
CA ASN A 100 -8.95 5.52 -5.71
C ASN A 100 -7.91 6.65 -5.57
N PHE A 101 -6.66 6.40 -5.97
CA PHE A 101 -5.55 7.32 -5.84
C PHE A 101 -4.99 7.77 -7.20
N PHE A 102 -5.45 7.20 -8.31
CA PHE A 102 -5.05 7.68 -9.64
C PHE A 102 -5.53 9.10 -9.86
N HIS A 103 -4.65 9.91 -10.44
CA HIS A 103 -5.01 11.19 -11.03
C HIS A 103 -5.65 10.98 -12.41
N ASN A 104 -5.08 10.07 -13.22
CA ASN A 104 -5.60 9.70 -14.53
C ASN A 104 -5.98 8.22 -14.60
N ILE A 105 -7.05 7.90 -15.33
CA ILE A 105 -7.43 6.51 -15.58
C ILE A 105 -6.31 5.83 -16.39
N PRO A 106 -5.67 4.75 -15.88
CA PRO A 106 -4.60 4.09 -16.59
C PRO A 106 -5.13 3.43 -17.86
N ILE A 107 -4.42 3.62 -18.97
CA ILE A 107 -4.76 3.03 -20.28
C ILE A 107 -4.66 1.50 -20.23
N LYS A 108 -3.74 0.97 -19.42
CA LYS A 108 -3.49 -0.47 -19.29
C LYS A 108 -3.43 -0.87 -17.83
N ASN A 109 -4.14 -1.94 -17.48
CA ASN A 109 -4.01 -2.60 -16.19
C ASN A 109 -2.82 -3.58 -16.22
N TYR A 110 -2.20 -3.83 -15.07
CA TYR A 110 -1.13 -4.82 -14.91
C TYR A 110 -1.50 -5.74 -13.76
N ILE A 111 -1.45 -7.05 -14.00
CA ILE A 111 -1.78 -8.07 -13.00
C ILE A 111 -0.50 -8.78 -12.58
N PHE A 112 -0.37 -9.00 -11.29
CA PHE A 112 0.78 -9.63 -10.66
C PHE A 112 0.29 -10.83 -9.88
N ILE A 113 0.82 -12.01 -10.17
CA ILE A 113 0.60 -13.23 -9.41
C ILE A 113 1.90 -13.69 -8.80
N GLU A 114 1.85 -14.06 -7.53
CA GLU A 114 3.03 -14.39 -6.75
C GLU A 114 2.85 -15.68 -5.97
N THR A 115 3.89 -16.51 -5.98
CA THR A 115 3.91 -17.77 -5.23
C THR A 115 5.21 -17.89 -4.44
N LYS A 116 5.25 -18.82 -3.47
CA LYS A 116 6.50 -19.15 -2.78
C LYS A 116 7.36 -20.05 -3.63
N GLU A 117 6.75 -20.99 -4.35
CA GLU A 117 7.47 -22.04 -5.07
C GLU A 117 7.41 -21.90 -6.59
N LEU A 118 8.50 -22.29 -7.24
CA LEU A 118 8.66 -22.14 -8.68
C LEU A 118 7.72 -23.07 -9.46
N PHE A 119 7.43 -24.27 -8.92
CA PHE A 119 6.53 -25.21 -9.57
C PHE A 119 5.10 -24.64 -9.62
N GLU A 120 4.67 -23.90 -8.59
CA GLU A 120 3.36 -23.26 -8.57
C GLU A 120 3.23 -22.22 -9.68
N LEU A 121 4.27 -21.42 -9.97
CA LEU A 121 4.24 -20.47 -11.09
C LEU A 121 4.07 -21.16 -12.44
N LYS A 122 4.73 -22.31 -12.64
CA LYS A 122 4.59 -23.08 -13.88
C LYS A 122 3.17 -23.60 -14.03
N SER A 123 2.62 -24.21 -12.98
CA SER A 123 1.22 -24.65 -12.96
C SER A 123 0.25 -23.51 -13.23
N ILE A 124 0.43 -22.35 -12.59
CA ILE A 124 -0.40 -21.16 -12.83
C ILE A 124 -0.30 -20.71 -14.29
N LYS A 125 0.91 -20.65 -14.85
CA LYS A 125 1.13 -20.28 -16.25
C LYS A 125 0.37 -21.22 -17.19
N ASP A 126 0.45 -22.53 -16.96
CA ASP A 126 -0.23 -23.52 -17.80
C ASP A 126 -1.75 -23.34 -17.74
N ARG A 127 -2.32 -23.10 -16.55
CA ARG A 127 -3.75 -22.80 -16.39
C ARG A 127 -4.15 -21.51 -17.12
N LEU A 128 -3.38 -20.44 -16.95
CA LEU A 128 -3.65 -19.18 -17.64
C LEU A 128 -3.62 -19.34 -19.16
N PHE A 129 -2.67 -20.11 -19.68
CA PHE A 129 -2.56 -20.43 -21.10
C PHE A 129 -3.80 -21.19 -21.62
N GLU A 130 -4.33 -22.15 -20.86
CA GLU A 130 -5.58 -22.87 -21.19
C GLU A 130 -6.80 -21.94 -21.36
N GLN A 131 -6.74 -20.71 -20.82
CA GLN A 131 -7.80 -19.70 -20.93
C GLN A 131 -7.44 -18.53 -21.85
N ASN A 132 -6.39 -18.68 -22.66
CA ASN A 132 -5.89 -17.64 -23.56
C ASN A 132 -5.46 -16.37 -22.81
N PHE A 133 -4.96 -16.49 -21.59
CA PHE A 133 -4.25 -15.41 -20.93
C PHE A 133 -2.75 -15.54 -21.16
N GLU A 134 -2.16 -14.57 -21.84
CA GLU A 134 -0.71 -14.49 -21.90
C GLU A 134 -0.11 -14.12 -20.53
N SER A 135 0.88 -14.89 -20.09
CA SER A 135 1.57 -14.65 -18.82
C SER A 135 3.07 -14.94 -18.87
N LEU A 136 3.82 -14.13 -18.13
CA LEU A 136 5.28 -14.14 -18.14
C LEU A 136 5.84 -14.47 -16.76
N ILE A 137 6.64 -15.53 -16.67
CA ILE A 137 7.32 -15.92 -15.43
C ILE A 137 8.63 -15.13 -15.31
N ASN A 138 8.76 -14.35 -14.24
CA ASN A 138 9.93 -13.53 -13.92
C ASN A 138 10.44 -12.74 -15.13
N PRO A 139 9.60 -11.87 -15.74
CA PRO A 139 9.96 -11.09 -16.92
C PRO A 139 11.29 -10.34 -16.75
N LYS A 140 12.07 -10.33 -17.83
CA LYS A 140 13.28 -9.54 -18.01
C LYS A 140 12.93 -8.12 -18.47
N LEU A 141 13.94 -7.27 -18.57
CA LEU A 141 13.78 -5.86 -18.99
C LEU A 141 13.06 -5.74 -20.34
N THR A 142 13.50 -6.48 -21.36
CA THR A 142 12.91 -6.48 -22.70
C THR A 142 11.43 -6.89 -22.69
N ASP A 143 11.07 -7.86 -21.83
CA ASP A 143 9.68 -8.30 -21.70
C ASP A 143 8.78 -7.15 -21.22
N PHE A 144 9.25 -6.34 -20.26
CA PHE A 144 8.48 -5.22 -19.72
C PHE A 144 8.28 -4.08 -20.74
N GLU A 145 9.27 -3.83 -21.59
CA GLU A 145 9.20 -2.82 -22.65
C GLU A 145 8.20 -3.22 -23.74
N GLU A 146 8.23 -4.49 -24.17
CA GLU A 146 7.36 -5.00 -25.24
C GLU A 146 5.91 -5.16 -24.81
N VAL A 147 5.68 -5.50 -23.54
CA VAL A 147 4.36 -5.81 -23.01
C VAL A 147 3.37 -4.67 -23.18
N PHE A 148 3.81 -3.41 -23.17
CA PHE A 148 2.93 -2.26 -23.37
C PHE A 148 2.20 -2.31 -24.72
N TYR A 149 2.87 -2.78 -25.77
CA TYR A 149 2.34 -2.81 -27.14
C TYR A 149 1.39 -3.99 -27.42
N ARG A 150 1.25 -4.93 -26.48
CA ARG A 150 0.35 -6.07 -26.61
C ARG A 150 -1.10 -5.66 -26.35
N LYS A 151 -2.09 -6.28 -27.00
CA LYS A 151 -3.51 -5.96 -26.77
C LYS A 151 -4.04 -6.49 -25.44
N GLU A 152 -3.49 -7.59 -24.96
CA GLU A 152 -3.95 -8.28 -23.76
C GLU A 152 -3.51 -7.58 -22.46
N ILE A 153 -4.27 -7.84 -21.39
CA ILE A 153 -3.91 -7.41 -20.04
C ILE A 153 -2.68 -8.21 -19.61
N PRO A 154 -1.55 -7.57 -19.26
CA PRO A 154 -0.35 -8.30 -18.95
C PRO A 154 -0.44 -8.95 -17.57
N ILE A 155 -0.12 -10.25 -17.51
CA ILE A 155 -0.03 -11.01 -16.27
C ILE A 155 1.42 -11.41 -16.00
N PHE A 156 1.97 -10.90 -14.92
CA PHE A 156 3.33 -11.19 -14.49
C PHE A 156 3.34 -12.17 -13.31
N LEU A 157 4.12 -13.24 -13.44
CA LEU A 157 4.22 -14.30 -12.45
C LEU A 157 5.58 -14.22 -11.75
N PHE A 158 5.59 -14.06 -10.43
CA PHE A 158 6.82 -13.86 -9.64
C PHE A 158 6.98 -14.88 -8.52
N LYS A 159 8.21 -15.39 -8.35
CA LYS A 159 8.57 -16.13 -7.14
C LYS A 159 8.88 -15.14 -6.03
N ARG A 160 8.11 -15.15 -4.94
CA ARG A 160 8.35 -14.29 -3.78
C ARG A 160 8.35 -15.09 -2.48
N LYS A 161 9.52 -15.11 -1.83
CA LYS A 161 9.65 -15.68 -0.48
C LYS A 161 8.90 -14.88 0.57
N ASN A 162 8.86 -13.56 0.41
CA ASN A 162 8.22 -12.64 1.35
C ASN A 162 6.81 -12.27 0.87
N GLN A 163 5.82 -12.56 1.69
CA GLN A 163 4.39 -12.27 1.43
C GLN A 163 3.84 -11.21 2.40
N TYR A 164 4.70 -10.29 2.86
CA TYR A 164 4.30 -9.19 3.73
C TYR A 164 3.37 -8.21 3.02
N GLY A 165 2.39 -7.63 3.72
CA GLY A 165 1.44 -6.68 3.13
C GLY A 165 0.39 -7.31 2.25
N ILE A 166 -0.09 -8.49 2.63
CA ILE A 166 -1.21 -9.18 2.02
C ILE A 166 -2.43 -9.05 2.92
N VAL A 167 -3.60 -8.91 2.30
CA VAL A 167 -4.92 -8.92 2.93
C VAL A 167 -5.81 -9.91 2.19
N LYS A 168 -6.80 -10.47 2.87
CA LYS A 168 -7.79 -11.38 2.29
C LYS A 168 -9.11 -10.65 2.10
N ILE A 169 -9.60 -10.58 0.87
CA ILE A 169 -10.89 -9.94 0.53
C ILE A 169 -11.66 -10.92 -0.36
N LYS A 170 -12.90 -11.29 0.04
CA LYS A 170 -13.70 -12.31 -0.65
C LYS A 170 -12.91 -13.62 -0.91
N GLU A 171 -12.21 -14.11 0.09
CA GLU A 171 -11.31 -15.28 -0.02
C GLU A 171 -10.05 -15.11 -0.89
N ILE A 172 -9.86 -13.97 -1.55
CA ILE A 172 -8.70 -13.69 -2.41
C ILE A 172 -7.60 -13.00 -1.60
N GLU A 173 -6.41 -13.59 -1.60
CA GLU A 173 -5.21 -12.97 -1.04
C GLU A 173 -4.60 -11.95 -2.01
N THR A 174 -4.72 -10.67 -1.68
CA THR A 174 -4.25 -9.53 -2.48
C THR A 174 -3.31 -8.63 -1.70
N ALA A 175 -2.49 -7.84 -2.40
CA ALA A 175 -1.64 -6.84 -1.78
C ALA A 175 -2.44 -5.62 -1.27
N ILE A 176 -1.97 -5.03 -0.16
CA ILE A 176 -2.45 -3.73 0.32
C ILE A 176 -1.87 -2.60 -0.53
N SER A 177 -2.52 -1.44 -0.54
CA SER A 177 -2.16 -0.31 -1.39
C SER A 177 -0.71 0.16 -1.22
N GLU A 178 -0.18 0.24 0.00
CA GLU A 178 1.22 0.65 0.23
C GLU A 178 2.22 -0.34 -0.35
N ARG A 179 1.88 -1.63 -0.35
CA ARG A 179 2.68 -2.64 -1.02
C ARG A 179 2.60 -2.46 -2.54
N CYS A 180 1.40 -2.29 -3.09
CA CYS A 180 1.20 -2.12 -4.53
C CYS A 180 2.00 -0.95 -5.07
N VAL A 181 1.94 0.22 -4.42
CA VAL A 181 2.66 1.43 -4.89
C VAL A 181 4.18 1.27 -4.80
N LEU A 182 4.70 0.62 -3.76
CA LEU A 182 6.14 0.37 -3.62
C LEU A 182 6.64 -0.72 -4.58
N ASP A 183 5.83 -1.75 -4.84
CA ASP A 183 6.13 -2.75 -5.85
C ASP A 183 6.12 -2.12 -7.24
N LEU A 184 5.13 -1.27 -7.54
CA LEU A 184 5.05 -0.53 -8.80
C LEU A 184 6.27 0.38 -8.98
N TYR A 185 6.65 1.15 -7.96
CA TYR A 185 7.89 1.94 -7.96
C TYR A 185 9.12 1.08 -8.30
N TYR A 186 9.26 -0.08 -7.65
CA TYR A 186 10.35 -1.01 -7.91
C TYR A 186 10.34 -1.50 -9.36
N TYR A 187 9.19 -1.90 -9.90
CA TYR A 187 9.09 -2.38 -11.28
C TYR A 187 9.36 -1.29 -12.31
N VAL A 188 8.90 -0.07 -12.08
CA VAL A 188 9.20 1.08 -12.94
C VAL A 188 10.70 1.37 -12.95
N THR A 189 11.31 1.50 -11.78
CA THR A 189 12.70 1.97 -11.65
C THR A 189 13.76 0.90 -11.89
N ARG A 190 13.48 -0.36 -11.56
CA ARG A 190 14.45 -1.47 -11.64
C ARG A 190 14.17 -2.45 -12.77
N ARG A 191 12.95 -2.46 -13.31
CA ARG A 191 12.53 -3.39 -14.35
C ARG A 191 11.96 -2.71 -15.59
N HIS A 192 11.94 -1.37 -15.64
CA HIS A 192 11.50 -0.60 -16.79
C HIS A 192 10.05 -0.92 -17.20
N LEU A 193 9.20 -1.27 -16.22
CA LEU A 193 7.77 -1.36 -16.46
C LEU A 193 7.28 0.00 -16.96
N ASN A 194 6.62 0.02 -18.12
CA ASN A 194 6.09 1.24 -18.71
C ASN A 194 4.87 1.75 -17.92
N PHE A 195 5.14 2.55 -16.90
CA PHE A 195 4.14 3.25 -16.11
C PHE A 195 4.64 4.67 -15.80
N PRO A 196 3.82 5.73 -16.01
CA PRO A 196 4.28 7.11 -15.84
C PRO A 196 4.73 7.41 -14.40
N ILE A 197 5.95 7.94 -14.26
CA ILE A 197 6.51 8.24 -12.94
C ILE A 197 5.76 9.38 -12.22
N ASP A 198 5.23 10.34 -12.98
CA ASP A 198 4.42 11.44 -12.44
C ASP A 198 3.10 10.92 -11.85
N GLU A 199 2.46 9.96 -12.51
CA GLU A 199 1.25 9.31 -11.98
C GLU A 199 1.57 8.56 -10.67
N LEU A 200 2.74 7.92 -10.58
CA LEU A 200 3.16 7.25 -9.35
C LEU A 200 3.37 8.24 -8.19
N LYS A 201 3.93 9.42 -8.49
CA LYS A 201 4.04 10.53 -7.55
C LYS A 201 2.66 10.99 -7.09
N ASP A 202 1.71 11.14 -8.01
CA ASP A 202 0.35 11.58 -7.68
C ASP A 202 -0.38 10.54 -6.82
N ILE A 203 -0.28 9.24 -7.15
CA ILE A 203 -0.82 8.15 -6.33
C ILE A 203 -0.29 8.22 -4.90
N MET A 204 1.04 8.30 -4.73
CA MET A 204 1.64 8.38 -3.39
C MET A 204 1.17 9.63 -2.63
N THR A 205 1.10 10.76 -3.31
CA THR A 205 0.63 12.04 -2.76
C THR A 205 -0.82 11.90 -2.27
N ASN A 206 -1.69 11.35 -3.12
CA ASN A 206 -3.10 11.14 -2.81
C ASN A 206 -3.31 10.16 -1.65
N MET A 207 -2.58 9.04 -1.62
CA MET A 207 -2.61 8.10 -0.50
C MET A 207 -2.24 8.77 0.83
N ILE A 208 -1.19 9.61 0.82
CA ILE A 208 -0.73 10.33 2.02
C ILE A 208 -1.77 11.37 2.47
N GLN A 209 -2.28 12.18 1.54
CA GLN A 209 -3.24 13.24 1.86
C GLN A 209 -4.61 12.72 2.30
N THR A 210 -5.01 11.54 1.82
CA THR A 210 -6.25 10.87 2.23
C THR A 210 -6.11 10.13 3.56
N GLY A 211 -4.89 9.97 4.08
CA GLY A 211 -4.64 9.24 5.33
C GLY A 211 -4.62 7.72 5.17
N GLU A 212 -4.58 7.23 3.92
CA GLU A 212 -4.57 5.81 3.55
C GLU A 212 -3.15 5.27 3.33
N PHE A 213 -2.14 5.98 3.86
CA PHE A 213 -0.74 5.61 3.72
C PHE A 213 -0.09 5.31 5.08
N ASN A 214 0.26 4.04 5.31
CA ASN A 214 0.99 3.62 6.49
C ASN A 214 2.51 3.73 6.29
N PHE A 215 3.10 4.83 6.77
CA PHE A 215 4.54 5.09 6.68
C PHE A 215 5.41 4.01 7.36
N SER A 216 4.95 3.43 8.48
CA SER A 216 5.72 2.39 9.18
C SER A 216 5.80 1.11 8.36
N PHE A 217 4.68 0.73 7.73
CA PHE A 217 4.64 -0.38 6.81
C PHE A 217 5.54 -0.09 5.60
N ALA A 218 5.37 1.07 4.97
CA ALA A 218 6.07 1.46 3.76
C ALA A 218 7.60 1.41 3.94
N MET A 219 8.14 2.01 5.01
CA MET A 219 9.59 1.98 5.27
C MET A 219 10.11 0.57 5.51
N ARG A 220 9.37 -0.28 6.24
CA ARG A 220 9.76 -1.68 6.44
C ARG A 220 9.75 -2.46 5.13
N TYR A 221 8.76 -2.22 4.27
CA TYR A 221 8.65 -2.92 3.01
C TYR A 221 9.67 -2.41 1.98
N ALA A 222 9.97 -1.12 1.97
CA ALA A 222 11.04 -0.51 1.17
C ALA A 222 12.40 -1.17 1.48
N ARG A 223 12.70 -1.46 2.75
CA ARG A 223 13.89 -2.27 3.12
C ARG A 223 13.89 -3.65 2.50
N ILE A 224 12.76 -4.36 2.57
CA ILE A 224 12.61 -5.70 1.97
C ILE A 224 12.88 -5.65 0.46
N ARG A 225 12.47 -4.55 -0.19
CA ARG A 225 12.68 -4.31 -1.62
C ARG A 225 14.02 -3.67 -1.97
N ASN A 226 14.84 -3.35 -0.98
CA ASN A 226 16.11 -2.62 -1.12
C ASN A 226 15.96 -1.27 -1.85
N ILE A 227 14.92 -0.51 -1.48
CA ILE A 227 14.62 0.84 -1.99
C ILE A 227 14.37 1.85 -0.85
N GLU A 228 14.82 1.55 0.37
CA GLU A 228 14.53 2.38 1.55
C GLU A 228 15.03 3.82 1.39
N PHE A 229 16.25 3.98 0.87
CA PHE A 229 16.86 5.29 0.73
C PHE A 229 16.11 6.17 -0.26
N GLU A 230 15.70 5.62 -1.40
CA GLU A 230 14.90 6.34 -2.38
C GLU A 230 13.54 6.76 -1.83
N ILE A 231 12.87 5.86 -1.08
CA ILE A 231 11.59 6.19 -0.44
C ILE A 231 11.77 7.28 0.62
N LEU A 232 12.87 7.27 1.37
CA LEU A 232 13.21 8.35 2.31
C LEU A 232 13.37 9.69 1.60
N LEU A 233 14.11 9.72 0.48
CA LEU A 233 14.29 10.94 -0.32
C LEU A 233 12.97 11.45 -0.88
N ILE A 234 12.09 10.55 -1.34
CA ILE A 234 10.74 10.91 -1.79
C ILE A 234 9.95 11.53 -0.64
N PHE A 235 9.99 10.95 0.57
CA PHE A 235 9.30 11.53 1.72
C PHE A 235 9.87 12.88 2.15
N LEU A 236 11.19 13.08 2.09
CA LEU A 236 11.82 14.38 2.32
C LEU A 236 11.31 15.41 1.31
N LYS A 237 11.29 15.07 0.03
CA LYS A 237 10.83 15.98 -1.02
C LYS A 237 9.33 16.27 -0.93
N LEU A 238 8.52 15.26 -0.59
CA LEU A 238 7.09 15.46 -0.37
C LEU A 238 6.83 16.29 0.89
N LYS A 239 7.67 16.22 1.93
CA LYS A 239 7.51 17.03 3.15
C LYS A 239 7.62 18.52 2.88
N GLU A 240 8.45 18.93 1.92
CA GLU A 240 8.55 20.33 1.49
C GLU A 240 7.20 20.86 0.97
N ASN A 241 6.43 20.00 0.27
CA ASN A 241 5.15 20.37 -0.33
C ASN A 241 3.95 20.04 0.58
N LEU A 242 4.09 19.05 1.46
CA LEU A 242 3.04 18.52 2.35
C LEU A 242 3.54 18.43 3.80
N PRO A 243 3.92 19.56 4.42
CA PRO A 243 4.58 19.57 5.73
C PRO A 243 3.73 18.92 6.83
N ASN A 244 2.40 18.98 6.73
CA ASN A 244 1.51 18.50 7.78
C ASN A 244 1.11 17.03 7.65
N TYR A 245 1.45 16.37 6.55
CA TYR A 245 1.02 14.99 6.26
C TYR A 245 2.11 13.94 6.46
N ILE A 246 3.38 14.36 6.45
CA ILE A 246 4.53 13.44 6.55
C ILE A 246 5.16 13.54 7.94
N PRO A 247 5.18 12.47 8.74
CA PRO A 247 5.74 12.52 10.09
C PRO A 247 7.26 12.70 10.10
N SER A 248 7.75 13.71 10.82
CA SER A 248 9.19 14.02 10.93
C SER A 248 10.02 12.85 11.50
N LYS A 249 9.41 11.99 12.32
CA LYS A 249 10.07 10.79 12.88
C LYS A 249 10.55 9.79 11.82
N PHE A 250 9.96 9.80 10.62
CA PHE A 250 10.42 8.95 9.51
C PHE A 250 11.55 9.58 8.70
N LEU A 251 11.80 10.88 8.89
CA LEU A 251 12.82 11.64 8.16
C LEU A 251 14.14 11.68 8.94
N ASN A 252 14.08 11.67 10.27
CA ASN A 252 15.25 11.92 11.14
C ASN A 252 16.13 10.68 11.43
N LYS A 253 15.81 9.50 10.91
CA LYS A 253 16.51 8.25 11.28
C LYS A 253 17.62 7.81 10.33
N HIS A 254 17.75 8.44 9.16
CA HIS A 254 18.56 7.87 8.06
C HIS A 254 19.30 8.91 7.22
N LEU A 255 19.49 10.13 7.74
CA LEU A 255 20.51 11.02 7.18
C LEU A 255 21.86 10.60 7.78
N PRO A 256 22.88 10.28 6.96
CA PRO A 256 24.23 10.02 7.45
C PRO A 256 24.81 11.25 8.18
#